data_AF-A0A3B9NRC3-F1
#
_entry.id   AF-A0A3B9NRC3-F1
#
_cell.length_a   1.000
_cell.length_b   1.000
_cell.length_c   1.000
_cell.angle_alpha   90.00
_cell.angle_beta   90.00
_cell.angle_gamma   90.00
#
_symmetry.space_group_name_H-M   'P 1'
#
loop_
_entity.id
_entity.type
_entity.pdbx_description
1 polymer ?
#
loop_
_entity_poly.entity_id
_entity_poly.type
_entity_poly.pdbx_seq_one_letter_code
_entity_poly.pdbx_strand_id
1 'polypeptide(L)'
;DHGAELDRDRFYTTALTAIAILEPQEAVNSDRVINLCGAMAMASVHYAYDQARNFGHQPPNLFAEIWEDYCALLATYPEARRHQRIHLGHNCWVLPEELQFLTPAILQGTCLIGTQDQVLQRLFELEQAGLKQVMNLPNFDTRYTSMASLSEKIIPNMPQLD
;
A
#
# COMPACT_ATOMS: atom_id res chain seq x y z
N ASP A 1 34.65 -4.51 -5.53
CA ASP A 1 34.55 -4.66 -4.07
C ASP A 1 33.30 -5.42 -3.68
N HIS A 2 33.42 -6.72 -3.46
CA HIS A 2 32.33 -7.63 -3.11
C HIS A 2 32.67 -8.37 -1.80
N GLY A 3 32.62 -7.68 -0.66
CA GLY A 3 33.06 -8.29 0.60
C GLY A 3 32.62 -7.63 1.91
N ALA A 4 31.76 -6.61 1.89
CA ALA A 4 31.14 -6.17 3.13
C ALA A 4 30.02 -7.15 3.49
N GLU A 5 30.19 -7.88 4.60
CA GLU A 5 29.12 -8.65 5.20
C GLU A 5 27.99 -7.69 5.61
N LEU A 6 26.78 -7.92 5.11
CA LEU A 6 25.62 -7.07 5.38
C LEU A 6 25.15 -7.33 6.82
N ASP A 7 25.67 -6.55 7.76
CA ASP A 7 25.19 -6.50 9.13
C ASP A 7 23.83 -5.78 9.16
N ARG A 8 22.76 -6.57 9.27
CA ARG A 8 21.37 -6.08 9.26
C ARG A 8 21.06 -5.15 10.43
N ASP A 9 21.77 -5.27 11.54
CA ASP A 9 21.54 -4.43 12.71
C ASP A 9 22.24 -3.07 12.61
N ARG A 10 23.14 -2.89 11.61
CA ARG A 10 23.77 -1.59 11.31
C ARG A 10 22.98 -0.74 10.32
N PHE A 11 21.98 -1.31 9.64
CA PHE A 11 21.16 -0.57 8.69
C PHE A 11 19.72 -0.48 9.20
N TYR A 12 19.28 0.74 9.50
CA TYR A 12 17.93 0.97 9.98
C TYR A 12 16.91 0.82 8.84
N THR A 13 16.24 -0.32 8.80
CA THR A 13 15.27 -0.67 7.76
C THR A 13 13.89 -0.07 8.07
N THR A 14 13.37 0.67 7.09
CA THR A 14 12.04 1.28 7.18
C THR A 14 11.20 0.87 5.98
N ALA A 15 9.93 0.55 6.22
CA ALA A 15 8.95 0.31 5.17
C ALA A 15 7.88 1.40 5.21
N LEU A 16 7.51 1.91 4.04
CA LEU A 16 6.36 2.79 3.86
C LEU A 16 5.16 1.94 3.40
N THR A 17 4.04 2.03 4.10
CA THR A 17 2.79 1.32 3.76
C THR A 17 1.57 2.10 4.23
N ALA A 18 0.37 1.68 3.85
CA ALA A 18 -0.87 2.15 4.47
C ALA A 18 -1.45 1.03 5.34
N ILE A 19 -1.95 1.37 6.53
CA ILE A 19 -2.50 0.41 7.48
C ILE A 19 -3.99 0.70 7.72
N ALA A 20 -4.83 -0.31 7.58
CA ALA A 20 -6.23 -0.26 8.01
C ALA A 20 -6.59 -1.47 8.88
N ILE A 21 -7.13 -1.18 10.07
CA ILE A 21 -7.65 -2.19 10.98
C ILE A 21 -9.14 -2.36 10.68
N LEU A 22 -9.52 -3.57 10.28
CA LEU A 22 -10.91 -3.93 9.98
C LEU A 22 -11.76 -3.94 11.26
N GLU A 23 -12.95 -3.39 11.16
CA GLU A 23 -14.00 -3.61 12.17
C GLU A 23 -14.60 -5.01 12.04
N PRO A 24 -15.28 -5.54 13.07
CA PRO A 24 -15.88 -6.87 13.00
C PRO A 24 -16.78 -7.03 11.78
N GLN A 25 -16.50 -8.06 10.96
CA GLN A 25 -17.23 -8.38 9.72
C GLN A 25 -17.12 -7.34 8.59
N GLU A 26 -16.21 -6.37 8.70
CA GLU A 26 -15.99 -5.40 7.64
C GLU A 26 -15.28 -6.03 6.43
N ALA A 27 -15.77 -5.72 5.23
CA ALA A 27 -15.12 -6.12 3.99
C ALA A 27 -13.82 -5.33 3.78
N VAL A 28 -12.80 -5.99 3.23
CA VAL A 28 -11.49 -5.37 2.88
C VAL A 28 -11.66 -4.18 1.94
N ASN A 29 -12.61 -4.24 1.02
CA ASN A 29 -12.91 -3.19 0.06
C ASN A 29 -14.12 -2.33 0.48
N SER A 30 -14.38 -2.19 1.79
CA SER A 30 -15.37 -1.22 2.26
C SER A 30 -14.97 0.21 1.86
N ASP A 31 -15.96 1.09 1.73
CA ASP A 31 -15.71 2.51 1.46
C ASP A 31 -14.74 3.12 2.48
N ARG A 32 -14.81 2.70 3.75
CA ARG A 32 -13.92 3.19 4.80
C ARG A 32 -12.47 2.76 4.54
N VAL A 33 -12.23 1.50 4.20
CA VAL A 33 -10.88 0.99 3.94
C VAL A 33 -10.30 1.58 2.66
N ILE A 34 -11.10 1.71 1.60
CA ILE A 34 -10.70 2.41 0.37
C ILE A 34 -10.33 3.87 0.68
N ASN A 35 -11.14 4.55 1.50
CA ASN A 35 -10.86 5.91 1.92
C ASN A 35 -9.62 6.02 2.81
N LEU A 36 -9.18 4.96 3.49
CA LEU A 36 -7.97 4.96 4.31
C LEU A 36 -6.70 4.61 3.52
N CYS A 37 -6.76 3.63 2.63
CA CYS A 37 -5.58 2.98 2.04
C CYS A 37 -5.58 2.93 0.51
N GLY A 38 -6.66 3.33 -0.16
CA GLY A 38 -6.82 3.18 -1.59
C GLY A 38 -5.74 3.91 -2.41
N ALA A 39 -5.26 5.08 -1.96
CA ALA A 39 -4.25 5.83 -2.70
C ALA A 39 -2.88 5.13 -2.68
N MET A 40 -2.52 4.45 -1.58
CA MET A 40 -1.31 3.61 -1.51
C MET A 40 -1.43 2.39 -2.42
N ALA A 41 -2.60 1.77 -2.46
CA ALA A 41 -2.86 0.64 -3.34
C ALA A 41 -2.74 1.05 -4.82
N MET A 42 -3.37 2.15 -5.22
CA MET A 42 -3.23 2.68 -6.57
C MET A 42 -1.80 3.12 -6.88
N ALA A 43 -1.07 3.71 -5.93
CA ALA A 43 0.34 4.05 -6.12
C ALA A 43 1.20 2.83 -6.52
N SER A 44 0.89 1.64 -6.01
CA SER A 44 1.56 0.40 -6.40
C SER A 44 1.23 -0.03 -7.84
N VAL A 45 -0.03 0.14 -8.25
CA VAL A 45 -0.47 -0.10 -9.65
C VAL A 45 0.18 0.91 -10.60
N HIS A 46 0.24 2.18 -10.20
CA HIS A 46 0.89 3.27 -10.95
C HIS A 46 2.37 2.97 -11.20
N TYR A 47 3.06 2.54 -10.14
CA TYR A 47 4.46 2.11 -10.24
C TYR A 47 4.62 0.95 -11.23
N ALA A 48 3.81 -0.11 -11.12
CA ALA A 48 3.91 -1.24 -12.04
C ALA A 48 3.65 -0.83 -13.50
N TYR A 49 2.67 0.05 -13.74
CA TYR A 49 2.39 0.58 -15.08
C TYR A 49 3.57 1.37 -15.65
N ASP A 50 4.18 2.26 -14.87
CA ASP A 50 5.36 3.00 -15.35
C ASP A 50 6.56 2.07 -15.57
N GLN A 51 6.75 1.03 -14.75
CA GLN A 51 7.79 0.02 -14.97
C GLN A 51 7.59 -0.73 -16.29
N ALA A 52 6.35 -1.11 -16.60
CA ALA A 52 6.01 -1.75 -17.86
C ALA A 52 6.17 -0.82 -19.06
N ARG A 53 5.61 0.40 -18.99
CA ARG A 53 5.62 1.36 -20.09
C ARG A 53 7.03 1.85 -20.43
N ASN A 54 7.83 2.17 -19.42
CA ASN A 54 9.13 2.83 -19.62
C ASN A 54 10.27 1.81 -19.85
N PHE A 55 10.14 0.58 -19.33
CA PHE A 55 11.24 -0.41 -19.34
C PHE A 55 10.84 -1.79 -19.89
N GLY A 56 9.58 -2.01 -20.25
CA GLY A 56 9.10 -3.31 -20.76
C GLY A 56 9.03 -4.41 -19.71
N HIS A 57 9.05 -4.05 -18.41
CA HIS A 57 8.93 -5.02 -17.33
C HIS A 57 7.53 -5.65 -17.29
N GLN A 58 7.48 -6.93 -16.92
CA GLN A 58 6.20 -7.59 -16.68
C GLN A 58 5.60 -7.09 -15.36
N PRO A 59 4.28 -6.84 -15.30
CA PRO A 59 3.63 -6.50 -14.05
C PRO A 59 3.73 -7.66 -13.04
N PRO A 60 3.75 -7.36 -11.73
CA PRO A 60 3.55 -8.37 -10.71
C PRO A 60 2.27 -9.17 -10.93
N ASN A 61 2.32 -10.49 -10.67
CA ASN A 61 1.15 -11.37 -10.80
C ASN A 61 -0.05 -10.93 -9.93
N LEU A 62 0.21 -10.15 -8.87
CA LEU A 62 -0.82 -9.50 -8.05
C LEU A 62 -1.81 -8.68 -8.89
N PHE A 63 -1.35 -8.06 -9.99
CA PHE A 63 -2.17 -7.19 -10.82
C PHE A 63 -2.82 -7.92 -12.01
N ALA A 64 -2.61 -9.22 -12.17
CA ALA A 64 -3.02 -9.96 -13.37
C ALA A 64 -4.51 -9.77 -13.72
N GLU A 65 -5.40 -9.76 -12.73
CA GLU A 65 -6.84 -9.62 -12.95
C GLU A 65 -7.28 -8.22 -13.38
N ILE A 66 -6.53 -7.18 -13.01
CA ILE A 66 -6.89 -5.78 -13.31
C ILE A 66 -6.05 -5.18 -14.45
N TRP A 67 -5.00 -5.87 -14.86
CA TRP A 67 -3.91 -5.25 -15.63
C TRP A 67 -4.35 -4.75 -17.00
N GLU A 68 -5.08 -5.59 -17.74
CA GLU A 68 -5.55 -5.25 -19.09
C GLU A 68 -6.52 -4.07 -19.04
N ASP A 69 -7.46 -4.08 -18.09
CA ASP A 69 -8.43 -3.00 -17.91
C ASP A 69 -7.78 -1.69 -17.47
N TYR A 70 -6.79 -1.74 -16.58
CA TYR A 70 -6.02 -0.55 -16.18
C TYR A 70 -5.22 0.04 -17.35
N CYS A 71 -4.60 -0.82 -18.17
CA CYS A 71 -3.91 -0.40 -19.38
C CYS A 71 -4.88 0.22 -20.39
N ALA A 72 -6.06 -0.38 -20.58
CA ALA A 72 -7.10 0.13 -21.47
C ALA A 72 -7.61 1.50 -21.00
N LEU A 73 -7.84 1.69 -19.69
CA LEU A 73 -8.19 3.00 -19.12
C LEU A 73 -7.12 4.04 -19.47
N LEU A 74 -5.85 3.77 -19.20
CA LEU A 74 -4.79 4.75 -19.46
C LEU A 74 -4.55 5.01 -20.96
N ALA A 75 -4.89 4.07 -21.84
CA ALA A 75 -4.84 4.26 -23.28
C ALA A 75 -5.86 5.28 -23.80
N THR A 76 -6.95 5.54 -23.05
CA THR A 76 -7.93 6.59 -23.38
C THR A 76 -7.37 8.01 -23.21
N TYR A 77 -6.26 8.16 -22.49
CA TYR A 77 -5.60 9.44 -22.26
C TYR A 77 -4.49 9.71 -23.29
N PRO A 78 -4.34 10.97 -23.77
CA PRO A 78 -3.24 11.35 -24.64
C PRO A 78 -1.87 11.04 -24.01
N GLU A 79 -0.97 10.46 -24.80
CA GLU A 79 0.35 10.02 -24.33
C GLU A 79 1.12 11.13 -23.61
N ALA A 80 1.12 12.34 -24.18
CA ALA A 80 1.78 13.52 -23.62
C ALA A 80 1.27 13.95 -22.22
N ARG A 81 0.09 13.48 -21.80
CA ARG A 81 -0.50 13.76 -20.47
C ARG A 81 -0.60 12.53 -19.57
N ARG A 82 -0.29 11.35 -20.09
CA ARG A 82 -0.53 10.08 -19.38
C ARG A 82 0.23 10.00 -18.05
N HIS A 83 1.49 10.45 -18.01
CA HIS A 83 2.25 10.50 -16.76
C HIS A 83 1.60 11.38 -15.69
N GLN A 84 1.12 12.58 -16.05
CA GLN A 84 0.42 13.46 -15.11
C GLN A 84 -0.90 12.83 -14.63
N ARG A 85 -1.62 12.16 -15.54
CA ARG A 85 -2.86 11.44 -15.19
C ARG A 85 -2.59 10.30 -14.21
N ILE A 86 -1.58 9.47 -14.46
CA ILE A 86 -1.21 8.34 -13.57
C ILE A 86 -0.95 8.84 -12.15
N HIS A 87 -0.23 9.96 -11.99
CA HIS A 87 0.11 10.49 -10.66
C HIS A 87 -0.89 11.48 -10.09
N LEU A 88 -2.03 11.70 -10.74
CA LEU A 88 -3.05 12.59 -10.20
C LEU A 88 -3.65 11.99 -8.93
N GLY A 89 -3.50 12.68 -7.80
CA GLY A 89 -3.97 12.21 -6.49
C GLY A 89 -3.06 11.19 -5.79
N HIS A 90 -1.89 10.91 -6.35
CA HIS A 90 -0.95 9.90 -5.85
C HIS A 90 -0.67 10.04 -4.34
N ASN A 91 -0.90 8.95 -3.58
CA ASN A 91 -0.79 8.91 -2.11
C ASN A 91 -1.67 9.94 -1.34
N CYS A 92 -2.68 10.53 -1.97
CA CYS A 92 -3.58 11.48 -1.31
C CYS A 92 -5.06 11.06 -1.44
N TRP A 93 -5.52 10.70 -2.63
CA TRP A 93 -6.89 10.24 -2.90
C TRP A 93 -6.91 9.30 -4.10
N VAL A 94 -8.05 8.63 -4.30
CA VAL A 94 -8.28 7.73 -5.44
C VAL A 94 -9.14 8.44 -6.47
N LEU A 95 -8.83 8.29 -7.75
CA LEU A 95 -9.68 8.83 -8.81
C LEU A 95 -10.94 7.97 -8.97
N PRO A 96 -12.12 8.56 -9.27
CA PRO A 96 -13.37 7.80 -9.33
C PRO A 96 -13.33 6.59 -10.27
N GLU A 97 -12.68 6.73 -11.43
CA GLU A 97 -12.51 5.67 -12.43
C GLU A 97 -11.50 4.57 -12.03
N GLU A 98 -10.69 4.81 -11.00
CA GLU A 98 -9.73 3.83 -10.47
C GLU A 98 -10.29 3.01 -9.31
N LEU A 99 -11.43 3.42 -8.73
CA LEU A 99 -12.08 2.69 -7.63
C LEU A 99 -12.38 1.23 -7.98
N GLN A 100 -12.68 0.95 -9.25
CA GLN A 100 -12.95 -0.41 -9.74
C GLN A 100 -11.76 -1.37 -9.61
N PHE A 101 -10.52 -0.85 -9.56
CA PHE A 101 -9.31 -1.66 -9.45
C PHE A 101 -8.93 -1.98 -8.00
N LEU A 102 -9.59 -1.36 -7.02
CA LEU A 102 -9.36 -1.61 -5.59
C LEU A 102 -10.12 -2.86 -5.11
N THR A 103 -9.78 -4.00 -5.71
CA THR A 103 -10.30 -5.30 -5.27
C THR A 103 -9.70 -5.68 -3.90
N PRO A 104 -10.32 -6.60 -3.13
CA PRO A 104 -9.75 -7.09 -1.88
C PRO A 104 -8.31 -7.60 -2.04
N ALA A 105 -8.02 -8.31 -3.14
CA ALA A 105 -6.70 -8.84 -3.42
C ALA A 105 -5.66 -7.73 -3.61
N ILE A 106 -6.00 -6.68 -4.38
CA ILE A 106 -5.10 -5.53 -4.58
C ILE A 106 -4.85 -4.83 -3.25
N LEU A 107 -5.91 -4.47 -2.53
CA LEU A 107 -5.81 -3.78 -1.25
C LEU A 107 -4.92 -4.54 -0.24
N GLN A 108 -5.14 -5.84 -0.04
CA GLN A 108 -4.33 -6.65 0.89
C GLN A 108 -2.92 -6.95 0.36
N GLY A 109 -2.73 -6.98 -0.97
CA GLY A 109 -1.43 -7.23 -1.58
C GLY A 109 -0.48 -6.02 -1.52
N THR A 110 -1.01 -4.81 -1.43
CA THR A 110 -0.23 -3.56 -1.47
C THR A 110 -0.21 -2.80 -0.15
N CYS A 111 -1.14 -3.09 0.76
CA CYS A 111 -1.31 -2.39 2.04
C CYS A 111 -1.38 -3.41 3.19
N LEU A 112 -1.21 -2.94 4.43
CA LEU A 112 -1.38 -3.78 5.62
C LEU A 112 -2.81 -3.68 6.14
N ILE A 113 -3.68 -4.60 5.69
CA ILE A 113 -5.12 -4.57 6.00
C ILE A 113 -5.54 -5.90 6.63
N GLY A 114 -6.15 -5.82 7.81
CA GLY A 114 -6.64 -7.00 8.54
C GLY A 114 -7.30 -6.64 9.87
N THR A 115 -7.69 -7.64 10.64
CA THR A 115 -8.10 -7.44 12.04
C THR A 115 -6.92 -6.94 12.87
N GLN A 116 -7.20 -6.44 14.09
CA GLN A 116 -6.16 -5.98 15.01
C GLN A 116 -5.07 -7.05 15.22
N ASP A 117 -5.47 -8.29 15.52
CA ASP A 117 -4.56 -9.41 15.76
C ASP A 117 -3.73 -9.74 14.50
N GLN A 118 -4.36 -9.75 13.32
CA GLN A 118 -3.67 -10.02 12.06
C GLN A 118 -2.62 -8.95 11.74
N VAL A 119 -2.94 -7.68 11.97
CA VAL A 119 -2.02 -6.57 11.76
C VAL A 119 -0.86 -6.63 12.75
N LEU A 120 -1.13 -6.87 14.04
CA LEU A 120 -0.09 -7.04 15.07
C LEU A 120 0.84 -8.22 14.74
N GLN A 121 0.27 -9.38 14.41
CA GLN A 121 1.04 -10.56 14.01
C GLN A 121 1.93 -10.27 12.80
N ARG A 122 1.41 -9.55 11.80
CA ARG A 122 2.19 -9.21 10.61
C ARG A 122 3.31 -8.21 10.90
N LEU A 123 3.08 -7.23 11.79
CA LEU A 123 4.13 -6.30 12.24
C LEU A 123 5.23 -7.05 12.99
N PHE A 124 4.86 -8.01 13.85
CA PHE A 124 5.82 -8.87 14.54
C PHE A 124 6.65 -9.71 13.55
N GLU A 125 6.03 -10.33 12.54
CA GLU A 125 6.75 -11.07 11.50
C GLU A 125 7.74 -10.20 10.71
N LEU A 126 7.34 -8.95 10.40
CA LEU A 126 8.22 -8.00 9.71
C LEU A 126 9.41 -7.62 10.60
N GLU A 127 9.19 -7.40 11.89
CA GLU A 127 10.24 -7.12 12.87
C GLU A 127 11.22 -8.29 12.99
N GLN A 128 10.72 -9.53 13.11
CA GLN A 128 11.55 -10.75 13.09
C GLN A 128 12.32 -10.93 11.77
N ALA A 129 11.78 -10.45 10.65
CA ALA A 129 12.49 -10.42 9.36
C ALA A 129 13.56 -9.33 9.28
N GLY A 130 13.66 -8.46 10.30
CA GLY A 130 14.65 -7.40 10.43
C GLY A 130 14.13 -6.01 10.08
N LEU A 131 12.82 -5.77 9.99
CA LEU A 131 12.25 -4.43 9.80
C LEU A 131 12.26 -3.65 11.12
N LYS A 132 12.86 -2.45 11.13
CA LYS A 132 12.96 -1.64 12.37
C LYS A 132 11.88 -0.57 12.49
N GLN A 133 11.25 -0.16 11.38
CA GLN A 133 10.20 0.85 11.38
C GLN A 133 9.17 0.64 10.27
N VAL A 134 7.91 0.97 10.58
CA VAL A 134 6.86 1.18 9.58
C VAL A 134 6.42 2.64 9.59
N MET A 135 6.41 3.26 8.41
CA MET A 135 5.81 4.56 8.15
C MET A 135 4.42 4.34 7.57
N ASN A 136 3.37 4.75 8.29
CA ASN A 136 2.00 4.71 7.81
C ASN A 136 1.69 5.94 6.93
N LEU A 137 1.31 5.71 5.67
CA LEU A 137 0.89 6.71 4.71
C LEU A 137 -0.56 6.44 4.25
N PRO A 138 -1.55 6.85 5.05
CA PRO A 138 -2.95 6.76 4.68
C PRO A 138 -3.29 7.84 3.64
N ASN A 139 -4.49 7.76 3.05
CA ASN A 139 -5.04 8.86 2.25
C ASN A 139 -5.06 10.16 3.06
N PHE A 140 -4.96 11.29 2.35
CA PHE A 140 -4.76 12.58 2.98
C PHE A 140 -5.93 12.97 3.89
N ASP A 141 -7.16 12.91 3.41
CA ASP A 141 -8.33 13.40 4.17
C ASP A 141 -8.58 12.60 5.45
N THR A 142 -8.34 11.29 5.43
CA THR A 142 -8.57 10.39 6.57
C THR A 142 -7.34 10.19 7.47
N ARG A 143 -6.24 10.93 7.23
CA ARG A 143 -4.97 10.74 7.95
C ARG A 143 -5.11 10.77 9.47
N TYR A 144 -5.93 11.67 10.01
CA TYR A 144 -6.14 11.78 11.45
C TYR A 144 -6.94 10.60 12.02
N THR A 145 -7.95 10.12 11.29
CA THR A 145 -8.70 8.90 11.65
C THR A 145 -7.79 7.66 11.64
N SER A 146 -6.91 7.55 10.63
CA SER A 146 -5.91 6.48 10.57
C SER A 146 -4.95 6.53 11.77
N MET A 147 -4.41 7.72 12.08
CA MET A 147 -3.51 7.90 13.23
C MET A 147 -4.20 7.58 14.57
N ALA A 148 -5.44 8.02 14.76
CA ALA A 148 -6.23 7.69 15.95
C ALA A 148 -6.40 6.17 16.08
N SER A 149 -6.80 5.49 15.00
CA SER A 149 -6.98 4.04 14.99
C SER A 149 -5.70 3.27 15.34
N LEU A 150 -4.54 3.69 14.80
CA LEU A 150 -3.26 3.09 15.15
C LEU A 150 -2.87 3.34 16.61
N SER A 151 -3.12 4.56 17.10
CA SER A 151 -2.82 4.93 18.49
C SER A 151 -3.66 4.17 19.52
N GLU A 152 -4.89 3.80 19.16
CA GLU A 152 -5.80 3.06 20.04
C GLU A 152 -5.60 1.54 19.92
N LYS A 153 -5.47 1.03 18.69
CA LYS A 153 -5.53 -0.41 18.42
C LYS A 153 -4.15 -1.06 18.27
N ILE A 154 -3.14 -0.35 17.79
CA ILE A 154 -1.84 -0.97 17.47
C ILE A 154 -0.77 -0.61 18.50
N ILE A 155 -0.47 0.68 18.70
CA ILE A 155 0.63 1.13 19.56
C ILE A 155 0.59 0.53 20.98
N PRO A 156 -0.56 0.50 21.69
CA PRO A 156 -0.62 -0.02 23.05
C PRO A 156 -0.47 -1.54 23.14
N ASN A 157 -0.67 -2.25 22.02
CA ASN A 157 -0.67 -3.71 21.94
C ASN A 157 0.59 -4.25 21.26
N MET A 158 1.50 -3.37 20.82
CA MET A 158 2.82 -3.82 20.37
C MET A 158 3.61 -4.31 21.59
N PRO A 159 4.32 -5.44 21.48
CA PRO A 159 5.23 -5.85 22.54
C PRO A 159 6.21 -4.70 22.82
N GLN A 160 6.45 -4.43 24.11
CA GLN A 160 7.51 -3.50 24.49
C GLN A 160 8.82 -4.10 23.98
N LEU A 161 9.45 -3.41 23.04
CA LEU A 161 10.79 -3.73 22.60
C LEU A 161 11.72 -3.19 23.69
N ASP A 162 12.41 -4.10 24.39
CA ASP A 162 13.48 -3.77 25.35
C ASP A 162 14.64 -3.03 24.67
#